data_AF-A0A511N1X3-F1
#
_entry.id   AF-A0A511N1X3-F1
#
_cell.length_a   1.000
_cell.length_b   1.000
_cell.length_c   1.000
_cell.angle_alpha   90.00
_cell.angle_beta   90.00
_cell.angle_gamma   90.00
#
_symmetry.space_group_name_H-M   'P 1'
#
loop_
_entity.id
_entity.type
_entity.pdbx_description
1 polymer ?
#
loop_
_entity_poly.entity_id
_entity_poly.type
_entity_poly.pdbx_seq_one_letter_code
_entity_poly.pdbx_strand_id
1 'polypeptide(L)'
;MRTHWPQVGIVTLGMMGFPHASPANISDPSPTVIVLGAAQYNGKPSPIFRSRLQHALNLYQTGRVQKVIVTGGKAEGDRYSEGEAGRNFLIQKGIPAKHVLAETRSRNTYENLKNAKGWVTTPVSVVTDSIHMPRAIAMAKDLGMEAHPSPSPLPENTSKDFLENYAARERLAYMAYILMGEKATGKK
;
A
#
# COMPACT_ATOMS: atom_id res chain seq x y z
N MET A 1 48.29 -57.15 10.24
CA MET A 1 47.28 -56.36 9.50
C MET A 1 45.98 -56.41 10.29
N ARG A 2 45.60 -55.32 10.96
CA ARG A 2 44.30 -55.13 11.62
C ARG A 2 43.83 -53.74 11.24
N THR A 3 42.85 -53.66 10.36
CA THR A 3 42.25 -52.41 9.88
C THR A 3 41.17 -51.97 10.87
N HIS A 4 41.43 -50.92 11.64
CA HIS A 4 40.42 -50.24 12.44
C HIS A 4 39.87 -49.04 11.64
N TRP A 5 38.57 -49.05 11.39
CA TRP A 5 37.70 -47.91 11.13
C TRP A 5 36.44 -48.13 12.02
N PRO A 6 35.59 -47.14 12.36
CA PRO A 6 35.62 -45.69 12.15
C PRO A 6 35.24 -44.87 13.42
N GLN A 7 35.36 -43.54 13.38
CA GLN A 7 34.30 -42.66 13.91
C GLN A 7 34.16 -41.45 12.98
N VAL A 8 33.00 -41.36 12.33
CA VAL A 8 32.58 -40.20 11.55
C VAL A 8 32.01 -39.18 12.53
N GLY A 9 32.74 -38.10 12.77
CA GLY A 9 32.19 -36.93 13.47
C GLY A 9 31.28 -36.17 12.52
N ILE A 10 29.97 -36.19 12.79
CA ILE A 10 29.02 -35.27 12.15
C ILE A 10 29.25 -33.89 12.79
N VAL A 11 29.88 -33.00 12.05
CA VAL A 11 29.91 -31.57 12.39
C VAL A 11 28.68 -30.94 11.73
N THR A 12 27.64 -30.69 12.52
CA THR A 12 26.56 -29.77 12.15
C THR A 12 27.12 -28.35 12.21
N LEU A 13 27.67 -27.87 11.10
CA LEU A 13 28.02 -26.47 10.96
C LEU A 13 26.73 -25.68 10.77
N GLY A 14 26.41 -24.87 11.78
CA GLY A 14 25.17 -24.10 11.84
C GLY A 14 24.97 -23.21 10.62
N MET A 15 23.70 -23.06 10.22
CA MET A 15 23.28 -22.03 9.29
C MET A 15 23.46 -20.65 9.94
N MET A 16 24.69 -20.15 9.92
CA MET A 16 24.97 -18.73 10.08
C MET A 16 24.26 -18.01 8.95
N GLY A 17 23.27 -17.18 9.31
CA GLY A 17 22.52 -16.38 8.37
C GLY A 17 23.47 -15.54 7.52
N PHE A 18 23.38 -15.70 6.21
CA PHE A 18 23.99 -14.75 5.29
C PHE A 18 23.29 -13.40 5.47
N PRO A 19 24.00 -12.31 5.80
CA PRO A 19 23.47 -11.00 5.48
C PRO A 19 23.34 -10.94 3.96
N HIS A 20 22.14 -11.15 3.44
CA HIS A 20 21.81 -10.75 2.08
C HIS A 20 21.82 -9.22 2.08
N ALA A 21 22.98 -8.65 1.80
CA ALA A 21 23.05 -7.32 1.24
C ALA A 21 22.32 -7.38 -0.11
N SER A 22 21.06 -6.96 -0.13
CA SER A 22 20.29 -6.81 -1.37
C SER A 22 21.04 -5.87 -2.31
N PRO A 23 21.07 -6.15 -3.63
CA PRO A 23 21.74 -5.29 -4.59
C PRO A 23 21.15 -3.88 -4.49
N ALA A 24 22.02 -2.90 -4.22
CA ALA A 24 21.61 -1.51 -4.13
C ALA A 24 21.03 -1.01 -5.47
N ASN A 25 20.00 -0.17 -5.34
CA ASN A 25 19.56 0.86 -6.26
C ASN A 25 18.76 0.47 -7.51
N ILE A 26 17.50 0.11 -7.29
CA ILE A 26 16.42 0.97 -7.78
C ILE A 26 15.52 1.25 -6.57
N SER A 27 15.91 2.24 -5.76
CA SER A 27 14.99 2.76 -4.75
C SER A 27 13.75 3.24 -5.49
N ASP A 28 12.55 2.92 -4.99
CA ASP A 28 11.43 3.79 -5.32
C ASP A 28 11.85 5.20 -4.92
N PRO A 29 11.41 6.24 -5.64
CA PRO A 29 11.86 7.61 -5.40
C PRO A 29 11.63 8.10 -3.96
N SER A 30 10.90 7.34 -3.14
CA SER A 30 10.70 7.59 -1.72
C SER A 30 10.85 6.35 -0.83
N PRO A 31 11.42 6.50 0.39
CA PRO A 31 11.38 5.45 1.41
C PRO A 31 9.98 5.22 2.02
N THR A 32 8.98 6.05 1.68
CA THR A 32 7.61 5.93 2.22
C THR A 32 6.59 5.74 1.11
N VAL A 33 5.67 4.79 1.32
CA VAL A 33 4.51 4.58 0.45
C VAL A 33 3.20 4.88 1.18
N ILE A 34 2.31 5.60 0.51
CA ILE A 34 0.92 5.82 0.92
C ILE A 34 0.03 4.86 0.13
N VAL A 35 -0.69 3.99 0.82
CA VAL A 35 -1.66 3.06 0.25
C VAL A 35 -3.05 3.64 0.44
N LEU A 36 -3.73 3.94 -0.67
CA LEU A 36 -5.09 4.44 -0.63
C LEU A 36 -6.07 3.30 -0.32
N GLY A 37 -6.96 3.54 0.65
CA GLY A 37 -8.09 2.68 1.00
C GLY A 37 -9.06 2.44 -0.17
N ALA A 38 -9.93 1.44 -0.03
CA ALA A 38 -10.92 1.10 -1.06
C ALA A 38 -12.22 0.54 -0.46
N ALA A 39 -12.15 -0.65 0.13
CA ALA A 39 -13.21 -1.21 0.97
C ALA A 39 -12.64 -2.29 1.89
N GLN A 40 -13.26 -2.47 3.06
CA GLN A 40 -13.00 -3.56 4.00
C GLN A 40 -14.31 -4.21 4.46
N TYR A 41 -14.25 -5.48 4.89
CA TYR A 41 -15.38 -6.25 5.41
C TYR A 41 -15.02 -6.78 6.81
N ASN A 42 -15.43 -6.05 7.85
CA ASN A 42 -15.15 -6.37 9.25
C ASN A 42 -13.66 -6.66 9.53
N GLY A 43 -12.77 -5.79 9.05
CA GLY A 43 -11.33 -5.90 9.21
C GLY A 43 -10.63 -6.73 8.12
N LYS A 44 -11.37 -7.34 7.18
CA LYS A 44 -10.82 -8.03 6.02
C LYS A 44 -10.78 -7.10 4.80
N PRO A 45 -9.61 -6.82 4.21
CA PRO A 45 -9.54 -6.03 2.97
C PRO A 45 -10.36 -6.65 1.83
N SER A 46 -11.09 -5.83 1.09
CA SER A 46 -11.76 -6.22 -0.16
C SER A 46 -10.73 -6.69 -1.22
N PRO A 47 -11.13 -7.36 -2.31
CA PRO A 47 -10.19 -7.82 -3.33
C PRO A 47 -9.29 -6.71 -3.90
N ILE A 48 -9.87 -5.55 -4.23
CA ILE A 48 -9.09 -4.38 -4.72
C ILE A 48 -8.14 -3.88 -3.63
N PHE A 49 -8.63 -3.72 -2.40
CA PHE A 49 -7.79 -3.22 -1.31
C PHE A 49 -6.64 -4.20 -0.99
N ARG A 50 -6.93 -5.50 -1.02
CA ARG A 50 -5.93 -6.55 -0.84
C ARG A 50 -4.85 -6.52 -1.91
N SER A 51 -5.19 -6.29 -3.19
CA SER A 51 -4.19 -6.14 -4.26
C SER A 51 -3.26 -4.95 -3.99
N ARG A 52 -3.82 -3.82 -3.54
CA ARG A 52 -3.03 -2.64 -3.16
C ARG A 52 -2.08 -2.93 -1.98
N LEU A 53 -2.58 -3.60 -0.95
CA LEU A 53 -1.77 -3.99 0.22
C LEU A 53 -0.69 -5.02 -0.14
N GLN A 54 -1.00 -5.98 -1.01
CA GLN A 54 -0.04 -6.97 -1.48
C GLN A 54 1.07 -6.32 -2.32
N HIS A 55 0.74 -5.32 -3.12
CA HIS A 55 1.73 -4.52 -3.85
C HIS A 55 2.64 -3.75 -2.89
N ALA A 56 2.07 -3.04 -1.91
CA ALA A 56 2.86 -2.34 -0.89
C ALA A 56 3.76 -3.27 -0.06
N LEU A 57 3.26 -4.47 0.27
CA LEU A 57 4.05 -5.52 0.92
C LEU A 57 5.25 -5.94 0.06
N ASN A 58 5.05 -6.12 -1.24
CA ASN A 58 6.14 -6.45 -2.16
C ASN A 58 7.18 -5.32 -2.25
N LEU A 59 6.75 -4.07 -2.32
CA LEU A 59 7.67 -2.92 -2.29
C LEU A 59 8.50 -2.89 -0.99
N TYR A 60 7.88 -3.22 0.14
CA TYR A 60 8.58 -3.29 1.42
C TYR A 60 9.57 -4.46 1.48
N GLN A 61 9.15 -5.66 1.07
CA GLN A 61 9.99 -6.87 1.09
C GLN A 61 11.19 -6.80 0.15
N THR A 62 11.04 -6.09 -0.96
CA THR A 62 12.13 -5.83 -1.93
C THR A 62 13.03 -4.67 -1.53
N GLY A 63 12.78 -4.04 -0.37
CA GLY A 63 13.57 -2.91 0.13
C GLY A 63 13.36 -1.60 -0.63
N ARG A 64 12.38 -1.54 -1.54
CA ARG A 64 12.07 -0.32 -2.30
C ARG A 64 11.46 0.77 -1.42
N VAL A 65 10.74 0.38 -0.37
CA VAL A 65 10.19 1.28 0.65
C VAL A 65 10.45 0.73 2.05
N GLN A 66 10.53 1.64 3.03
CA GLN A 66 10.85 1.32 4.43
C GLN A 66 9.66 1.57 5.36
N LYS A 67 8.73 2.45 4.97
CA LYS A 67 7.51 2.78 5.73
C LYS A 67 6.28 2.68 4.84
N VAL A 68 5.20 2.15 5.41
CA VAL A 68 3.90 2.03 4.74
C VAL A 68 2.87 2.80 5.55
N ILE A 69 2.16 3.72 4.90
CA ILE A 69 1.01 4.43 5.48
C ILE A 69 -0.22 3.92 4.77
N VAL A 70 -1.11 3.26 5.51
CA VAL A 70 -2.41 2.83 5.00
C VAL A 70 -3.44 3.86 5.38
N THR A 71 -4.25 4.31 4.43
CA THR A 71 -5.23 5.38 4.63
C THR A 71 -6.67 4.88 4.48
N GLY A 72 -7.61 5.61 5.08
CA GLY A 72 -9.05 5.40 4.97
C GLY A 72 -9.71 5.18 6.31
N GLY A 73 -10.79 5.91 6.56
CA GLY A 73 -11.56 5.88 7.80
C GLY A 73 -12.61 4.77 7.86
N LYS A 74 -13.60 4.96 8.74
CA LYS A 74 -14.74 4.04 8.94
C LYS A 74 -15.95 4.55 8.18
N ALA A 75 -16.75 3.66 7.59
CA ALA A 75 -18.14 3.98 7.26
C ALA A 75 -19.01 3.95 8.53
N GLU A 76 -20.23 4.48 8.45
CA GLU A 76 -21.19 4.32 9.54
C GLU A 76 -21.51 2.83 9.76
N GLY A 77 -21.45 2.37 11.01
CA GLY A 77 -21.63 0.94 11.36
C GLY A 77 -20.38 0.08 11.23
N ASP A 78 -19.28 0.59 10.66
CA ASP A 78 -18.04 -0.17 10.58
C ASP A 78 -17.34 -0.30 11.93
N ARG A 79 -16.95 -1.54 12.26
CA ARG A 79 -16.08 -1.82 13.42
C ARG A 79 -14.64 -1.36 13.18
N TYR A 80 -14.16 -1.48 11.95
CA TYR A 80 -12.78 -1.19 11.56
C TYR A 80 -12.72 -0.14 10.46
N SER A 81 -11.71 0.72 10.53
CA SER A 81 -11.36 1.60 9.42
C SER A 81 -10.59 0.81 8.36
N GLU A 82 -10.55 1.33 7.14
CA GLU A 82 -9.70 0.78 6.10
C GLU A 82 -8.22 0.83 6.50
N GLY A 83 -7.80 1.94 7.12
CA GLY A 83 -6.46 2.12 7.68
C GLY A 83 -6.10 1.02 8.69
N GLU A 84 -6.98 0.74 9.66
CA GLU A 84 -6.79 -0.34 10.64
C GLU A 84 -6.75 -1.72 9.97
N ALA A 85 -7.71 -2.00 9.08
CA ALA A 85 -7.80 -3.29 8.39
C ALA A 85 -6.54 -3.57 7.55
N GLY A 86 -6.07 -2.60 6.78
CA GLY A 86 -4.88 -2.76 5.96
C GLY A 86 -3.58 -2.80 6.78
N ARG A 87 -3.49 -2.01 7.86
CA ARG A 87 -2.34 -2.12 8.79
C ARG A 87 -2.25 -3.50 9.42
N ASN A 88 -3.37 -4.03 9.92
CA ASN A 88 -3.42 -5.36 10.52
C ASN A 88 -3.04 -6.44 9.50
N PHE A 89 -3.53 -6.32 8.26
CA PHE A 89 -3.15 -7.22 7.17
C PHE A 89 -1.64 -7.24 6.93
N LEU A 90 -0.99 -6.06 6.83
CA LEU A 90 0.44 -5.97 6.57
C LEU A 90 1.30 -6.50 7.71
N ILE A 91 0.89 -6.23 8.96
CA ILE A 91 1.56 -6.78 10.15
C ILE A 91 1.45 -8.31 10.18
N GLN A 92 0.25 -8.84 9.91
CA GLN A 92 0.05 -10.29 9.83
C GLN A 92 0.90 -10.93 8.72
N LYS A 93 1.22 -10.18 7.66
CA LYS A 93 2.10 -10.61 6.57
C LYS A 93 3.60 -10.42 6.86
N GLY A 94 3.97 -9.98 8.06
CA GLY A 94 5.35 -9.94 8.54
C GLY A 94 6.02 -8.57 8.49
N ILE A 95 5.32 -7.49 8.13
CA ILE A 95 5.89 -6.14 8.28
C ILE A 95 5.89 -5.76 9.77
N PRO A 96 7.03 -5.35 10.36
CA PRO A 96 7.07 -4.88 11.74
C PRO A 96 6.08 -3.73 11.99
N ALA A 97 5.33 -3.79 13.09
CA ALA A 97 4.28 -2.82 13.41
C ALA A 97 4.76 -1.35 13.45
N LYS A 98 6.04 -1.12 13.75
CA LYS A 98 6.69 0.21 13.74
C LYS A 98 6.90 0.79 12.34
N HIS A 99 6.80 -0.02 11.28
CA HIS A 99 6.94 0.41 9.89
C HIS A 99 5.59 0.62 9.19
N VAL A 100 4.47 0.33 9.86
CA VAL A 100 3.12 0.48 9.30
C VAL A 100 2.30 1.45 10.14
N LEU A 101 1.94 2.58 9.55
CA LEU A 101 1.04 3.57 10.13
C LEU A 101 -0.36 3.44 9.51
N ALA A 102 -1.39 3.72 10.29
CA ALA A 102 -2.78 3.73 9.84
C ALA A 102 -3.37 5.13 10.03
N GLU A 103 -3.79 5.75 8.93
CA GLU A 103 -4.65 6.93 8.91
C GLU A 103 -6.10 6.46 8.85
N THR A 104 -6.93 6.88 9.81
CA THR A 104 -8.22 6.25 10.12
C THR A 104 -9.40 7.23 10.18
N ARG A 105 -9.21 8.48 9.75
CA ARG A 105 -10.21 9.55 9.87
C ARG A 105 -10.80 9.97 8.54
N SER A 106 -10.11 9.72 7.44
CA SER A 106 -10.52 10.16 6.10
C SER A 106 -11.78 9.48 5.57
N ARG A 107 -12.60 10.23 4.82
CA ARG A 107 -13.82 9.75 4.16
C ARG A 107 -13.71 9.69 2.64
N ASN A 108 -12.69 10.32 2.06
CA ASN A 108 -12.48 10.37 0.61
C ASN A 108 -10.97 10.41 0.27
N THR A 109 -10.64 10.27 -1.02
CA THR A 109 -9.25 10.25 -1.52
C THR A 109 -8.47 11.51 -1.15
N TYR A 110 -9.12 12.68 -1.18
CA TYR A 110 -8.45 13.95 -0.88
C TYR A 110 -8.07 14.02 0.59
N GLU A 111 -8.97 13.64 1.49
CA GLU A 111 -8.70 13.53 2.92
C GLU A 111 -7.62 12.49 3.22
N ASN A 112 -7.64 11.32 2.54
CA ASN A 112 -6.59 10.30 2.68
C ASN A 112 -5.20 10.92 2.47
N LEU A 113 -5.02 11.63 1.36
CA LEU A 113 -3.76 12.26 1.01
C LEU A 113 -3.42 13.43 1.95
N LYS A 114 -4.40 14.28 2.27
CA LYS A 114 -4.21 15.44 3.13
C LYS A 114 -3.81 15.04 4.56
N ASN A 115 -4.48 14.05 5.13
CA ASN A 115 -4.20 13.57 6.48
C ASN A 115 -2.86 12.82 6.53
N ALA A 116 -2.55 12.01 5.51
CA ALA A 116 -1.25 11.35 5.41
C ALA A 116 -0.09 12.32 5.16
N LYS A 117 -0.33 13.45 4.47
CA LYS A 117 0.69 14.49 4.20
C LYS A 117 1.36 14.98 5.49
N GLY A 118 0.61 15.09 6.59
CA GLY A 118 1.15 15.53 7.88
C GLY A 118 2.16 14.57 8.51
N TRP A 119 2.32 13.35 7.98
CA TRP A 119 3.17 12.29 8.53
C TRP A 119 4.40 11.99 7.66
N VAL A 120 4.52 12.63 6.50
CA VAL A 120 5.53 12.31 5.50
C VAL A 120 6.29 13.55 5.04
N THR A 121 7.53 13.32 4.63
CA THR A 121 8.28 14.25 3.79
C THR A 121 8.24 13.70 2.36
N THR A 122 8.08 14.59 1.39
CA THR A 122 8.09 14.23 -0.03
C THR A 122 9.53 14.10 -0.54
N PRO A 123 9.80 13.30 -1.58
CA PRO A 123 8.84 12.54 -2.40
C PRO A 123 8.17 11.37 -1.65
N VAL A 124 7.02 10.90 -2.13
CA VAL A 124 6.33 9.67 -1.67
C VAL A 124 5.87 8.80 -2.84
N SER A 125 5.80 7.49 -2.64
CA SER A 125 5.09 6.60 -3.58
C SER A 125 3.61 6.54 -3.20
N VAL A 126 2.71 6.56 -4.18
CA VAL A 126 1.26 6.39 -3.95
C VAL A 126 0.80 5.09 -4.60
N VAL A 127 0.24 4.20 -3.78
CA VAL A 127 -0.33 2.93 -4.22
C VAL A 127 -1.85 3.01 -4.25
N THR A 128 -2.37 2.86 -5.46
CA THR A 128 -3.78 2.57 -5.75
C THR A 128 -3.84 1.75 -7.03
N ASP A 129 -5.01 1.48 -7.62
CA ASP A 129 -5.07 0.80 -8.92
C ASP A 129 -4.91 1.78 -10.10
N SER A 130 -4.63 1.24 -11.29
CA SER A 130 -4.40 2.04 -12.50
C SER A 130 -5.60 2.89 -12.93
N ILE A 131 -6.83 2.50 -12.59
CA ILE A 131 -8.04 3.23 -12.95
C ILE A 131 -8.20 4.48 -12.05
N HIS A 132 -7.91 4.36 -10.76
CA HIS A 132 -7.99 5.46 -9.79
C HIS A 132 -6.76 6.37 -9.77
N MET A 133 -5.61 5.89 -10.27
CA MET A 133 -4.32 6.59 -10.20
C MET A 133 -4.34 8.06 -10.71
N PRO A 134 -4.94 8.39 -11.88
CA PRO A 134 -4.89 9.76 -12.40
C PRO A 134 -5.47 10.79 -11.43
N ARG A 135 -6.62 10.46 -10.82
CA ARG A 135 -7.29 11.32 -9.85
C ARG A 135 -6.49 11.47 -8.55
N ALA A 136 -5.93 10.36 -8.05
CA ALA A 136 -5.11 10.36 -6.85
C ALA A 136 -3.86 11.24 -6.99
N ILE A 137 -3.14 11.14 -8.11
CA ILE A 137 -1.93 11.94 -8.34
C ILE A 137 -2.27 13.43 -8.55
N ALA A 138 -3.36 13.75 -9.23
CA ALA A 138 -3.82 15.14 -9.35
C ALA A 138 -4.10 15.76 -7.97
N MET A 139 -4.83 15.05 -7.10
CA MET A 139 -5.08 15.49 -5.73
C MET A 139 -3.79 15.64 -4.90
N ALA A 140 -2.85 14.70 -5.03
CA ALA A 140 -1.57 14.77 -4.33
C ALA A 140 -0.74 15.98 -4.78
N LYS A 141 -0.72 16.27 -6.09
CA LYS A 141 -0.05 17.43 -6.66
C LYS A 141 -0.65 18.75 -6.13
N ASP A 142 -1.97 18.87 -6.08
CA ASP A 142 -2.64 20.06 -5.55
C ASP A 142 -2.39 20.25 -4.05
N LEU A 143 -2.21 19.14 -3.33
CA LEU A 143 -1.74 19.15 -1.94
C LEU A 143 -0.25 19.47 -1.82
N GLY A 144 0.47 19.78 -2.90
CA GLY A 144 1.89 20.10 -2.89
C GLY A 144 2.78 18.90 -2.52
N MET A 145 2.34 17.68 -2.84
CA MET A 145 3.12 16.46 -2.64
C MET A 145 3.84 16.07 -3.93
N GLU A 146 5.16 15.88 -3.86
CA GLU A 146 5.87 15.13 -4.91
C GLU A 146 5.52 13.64 -4.76
N ALA A 147 4.54 13.20 -5.55
CA ALA A 147 3.95 11.88 -5.45
C ALA A 147 4.20 11.06 -6.72
N HIS A 148 4.84 9.91 -6.57
CA HIS A 148 5.13 8.99 -7.67
C HIS A 148 4.08 7.88 -7.74
N PRO A 149 3.49 7.62 -8.92
CA PRO A 149 2.47 6.58 -9.08
C PRO A 149 3.10 5.20 -8.97
N SER A 150 2.50 4.32 -8.16
CA SER A 150 2.86 2.91 -8.06
C SER A 150 1.59 2.05 -8.13
N PRO A 151 1.04 1.83 -9.34
CA PRO A 151 -0.26 1.18 -9.49
C PRO A 151 -0.19 -0.32 -9.14
N SER A 152 -1.11 -0.79 -8.29
CA SER A 152 -1.31 -2.21 -8.03
C SER A 152 -2.12 -2.87 -9.16
N PRO A 153 -1.91 -4.16 -9.45
CA PRO A 153 -2.78 -4.88 -10.38
C PRO A 153 -4.22 -4.93 -9.87
N LEU A 154 -5.16 -4.92 -10.81
CA LEU A 154 -6.56 -5.24 -10.52
C LEU A 154 -6.70 -6.76 -10.30
N PRO A 155 -7.69 -7.22 -9.50
CA PRO A 155 -7.92 -8.65 -9.33
C PRO A 155 -8.24 -9.33 -10.67
N GLU A 156 -7.62 -10.47 -10.97
CA GLU A 156 -7.69 -11.16 -12.28
C GLU A 156 -9.12 -11.50 -12.71
N ASN A 157 -9.99 -11.89 -11.76
CA ASN A 157 -11.36 -12.32 -12.02
C ASN A 157 -12.39 -11.20 -11.86
N THR A 158 -12.02 -9.94 -12.13
CA THR A 158 -12.96 -8.82 -12.09
C THR A 158 -13.77 -8.76 -13.39
N SER A 159 -15.11 -8.76 -13.29
CA SER A 159 -15.98 -8.70 -14.47
C SER A 159 -15.75 -7.44 -15.30
N LYS A 160 -15.86 -7.55 -16.63
CA LYS A 160 -15.73 -6.41 -17.55
C LYS A 160 -16.70 -5.27 -17.21
N ASP A 161 -17.98 -5.58 -16.98
CA ASP A 161 -19.00 -4.58 -16.64
C ASP A 161 -18.64 -3.79 -15.38
N PHE A 162 -18.11 -4.47 -14.34
CA PHE A 162 -17.61 -3.79 -13.15
C PHE A 162 -16.45 -2.85 -13.49
N LEU A 163 -15.48 -3.30 -14.29
CA LEU A 163 -14.31 -2.49 -14.67
C LEU A 163 -14.71 -1.27 -15.50
N GLU A 164 -15.65 -1.43 -16.44
CA GLU A 164 -16.17 -0.34 -17.25
C GLU A 164 -16.91 0.69 -16.41
N ASN A 165 -17.81 0.24 -15.52
CA ASN A 165 -18.52 1.13 -14.60
C ASN A 165 -17.57 1.83 -13.63
N TYR A 166 -16.59 1.12 -13.09
CA TYR A 166 -15.57 1.70 -12.21
C TYR A 166 -14.73 2.75 -12.95
N ALA A 167 -14.28 2.45 -14.17
CA ALA A 167 -13.55 3.40 -15.00
C ALA A 167 -14.39 4.63 -15.38
N ALA A 168 -15.66 4.44 -15.73
CA ALA A 168 -16.57 5.55 -16.02
C ALA A 168 -16.75 6.47 -14.80
N ARG A 169 -17.00 5.88 -13.62
CA ARG A 169 -17.09 6.62 -12.35
C ARG A 169 -15.81 7.39 -12.05
N GLU A 170 -14.64 6.75 -12.17
CA GLU A 170 -13.36 7.40 -11.88
C GLU A 170 -13.03 8.53 -12.87
N ARG A 171 -13.37 8.38 -14.16
CA ARG A 171 -13.24 9.47 -15.14
C ARG A 171 -14.14 10.65 -14.78
N LEU A 172 -15.40 10.40 -14.43
CA LEU A 172 -16.34 11.46 -14.02
C LEU A 172 -15.85 12.16 -12.74
N ALA A 173 -15.42 11.40 -11.73
CA ALA A 173 -14.87 11.94 -10.50
C ALA A 173 -13.59 12.76 -10.75
N TYR A 174 -12.74 12.31 -11.67
CA TYR A 174 -11.53 13.04 -12.06
C TYR A 174 -11.88 14.35 -12.77
N MET A 175 -12.79 14.33 -13.74
CA MET A 175 -13.26 15.54 -14.42
C MET A 175 -13.91 16.52 -13.46
N ALA A 176 -14.78 16.03 -12.57
CA ALA A 176 -15.37 16.85 -11.52
C ALA A 176 -14.30 17.52 -10.64
N TYR A 177 -13.25 16.77 -10.27
CA TYR A 177 -12.13 17.30 -9.50
C TYR A 177 -11.32 18.35 -10.27
N ILE A 178 -10.98 18.11 -11.54
CA ILE A 178 -10.26 19.10 -12.36
C ILE A 178 -11.06 20.41 -12.50
N LEU A 179 -12.39 20.33 -12.61
CA LEU A 179 -13.24 21.51 -12.80
C LEU A 179 -13.52 22.28 -11.50
N MET A 180 -13.63 21.60 -10.36
CA MET A 180 -14.10 22.19 -9.10
C MET A 180 -13.06 22.16 -7.97
N GLY A 181 -11.91 21.52 -8.16
CA GLY A 181 -10.85 21.36 -7.16
C GLY A 181 -11.33 20.62 -5.91
N GLU A 182 -10.86 21.05 -4.73
CA GLU A 182 -11.28 20.50 -3.42
C GLU A 182 -12.81 20.50 -3.24
N LYS A 183 -13.55 21.43 -3.87
CA LYS A 183 -15.03 21.48 -3.75
C LYS A 183 -15.72 20.23 -4.31
N ALA A 184 -15.08 19.53 -5.27
CA ALA A 184 -15.60 18.26 -5.80
C ALA A 184 -15.58 17.11 -4.77
N THR A 185 -14.85 17.27 -3.67
CA THR A 185 -14.53 16.17 -2.74
C THR A 185 -15.57 15.98 -1.62
N GLY A 186 -16.66 16.76 -1.65
CA GLY A 186 -17.81 16.58 -0.76
C GLY A 186 -17.70 17.27 0.60
N LYS A 187 -16.88 18.34 0.71
CA LYS A 187 -16.81 19.12 1.94
C LYS A 187 -18.05 20.01 2.11
N LYS A 188 -18.79 19.79 3.20
CA LYS A 188 -19.56 20.82 3.90
C LYS A 188 -18.72 21.34 5.06
#